data_AF-A0A9E2GDZ0-F1
#
_entry.id   AF-A0A9E2GDZ0-F1
#
_cell.length_a   1.000
_cell.length_b   1.000
_cell.length_c   1.000
_cell.angle_alpha   90.00
_cell.angle_beta   90.00
_cell.angle_gamma   90.00
#
_symmetry.space_group_name_H-M   'P 1'
#
loop_
_entity.id
_entity.type
_entity.pdbx_description
1 polymer ?
#
loop_
_entity_poly.entity_id
_entity_poly.type
_entity_poly.pdbx_seq_one_letter_code
_entity_poly.pdbx_strand_id
1 'polypeptide(L)'
;YVKAEENKALKDATREIPFGDSLADLIHEFNEGKSAEAELARDADQLSLVLELKSLIDIGYKVPEKWLPFVLDRLKTKTGKKLSESILKTTEDSWWFKDYVDISERNN
;
A
#
# COMPACT_ATOMS: atom_id res chain seq x y z
N TYR A 1 -17.76 8.22 -25.25
CA TYR A 1 -16.52 8.15 -24.45
C TYR A 1 -16.12 9.57 -24.07
N VAL A 2 -16.04 9.87 -22.76
CA VAL A 2 -15.55 11.16 -22.23
C VAL A 2 -14.04 11.03 -22.08
N LYS A 3 -13.27 12.00 -22.59
CA LYS A 3 -11.82 12.05 -22.41
C LYS A 3 -11.55 12.72 -21.06
N ALA A 4 -10.84 12.04 -20.17
CA ALA A 4 -10.48 12.63 -18.88
C ALA A 4 -9.47 13.77 -19.10
N GLU A 5 -9.79 14.97 -18.59
CA GLU A 5 -8.88 16.12 -18.59
C GLU A 5 -8.19 16.25 -17.21
N GLU A 6 -7.35 15.28 -16.87
CA GLU A 6 -6.71 15.15 -15.54
C GLU A 6 -5.93 16.40 -15.14
N ASN A 7 -5.17 17.00 -16.07
CA ASN A 7 -4.42 18.22 -15.80
C ASN A 7 -5.31 19.42 -15.45
N LYS A 8 -6.50 19.50 -16.07
CA LYS A 8 -7.45 20.58 -15.79
C LYS A 8 -8.10 20.37 -14.43
N ALA A 9 -8.52 19.14 -14.13
CA ALA A 9 -9.06 18.78 -12.83
C ALA A 9 -8.05 19.04 -11.70
N LEU A 10 -6.77 18.71 -11.92
CA LEU A 10 -5.70 18.96 -10.97
C LEU A 10 -5.49 20.46 -10.73
N LYS A 11 -5.47 21.26 -11.80
CA LYS A 11 -5.34 22.72 -11.72
C LYS A 11 -6.51 23.35 -10.97
N ASP A 12 -7.73 22.89 -11.24
CA ASP A 12 -8.93 23.38 -10.56
C ASP A 12 -8.91 22.99 -9.07
N ALA A 13 -8.50 21.77 -8.73
CA ALA A 13 -8.42 21.27 -7.36
C ALA A 13 -7.35 21.96 -6.50
N THR A 14 -6.28 22.46 -7.11
CA THR A 14 -5.13 23.06 -6.41
C THR A 14 -5.15 24.60 -6.38
N ARG A 15 -6.05 25.23 -7.14
CA ARG A 15 -6.05 26.68 -7.43
C ARG A 15 -6.01 27.59 -6.19
N GLU A 16 -6.74 27.23 -5.13
CA GLU A 16 -6.90 28.09 -3.94
C GLU A 16 -6.04 27.62 -2.75
N ILE A 17 -5.15 26.66 -3.00
CA ILE A 17 -4.23 26.14 -1.99
C ILE A 17 -2.92 26.95 -2.07
N PRO A 18 -2.44 27.54 -0.95
CA PRO A 18 -1.21 28.35 -0.96
C PRO A 18 0.05 27.63 -1.50
N PHE A 19 0.06 26.30 -1.47
CA PHE A 19 1.12 25.43 -2.02
C PHE A 19 0.61 24.56 -3.18
N GLY A 20 -0.44 25.00 -3.88
CA GLY A 20 -1.13 24.25 -4.93
C GLY A 20 -0.21 23.80 -6.07
N ASP A 21 0.70 24.66 -6.51
CA ASP A 21 1.65 24.34 -7.57
C ASP A 21 2.58 23.19 -7.14
N SER A 22 3.15 23.25 -5.94
CA SER A 22 4.02 22.17 -5.42
C SER A 22 3.27 20.85 -5.24
N LEU A 23 1.99 20.90 -4.86
CA LEU A 23 1.15 19.70 -4.77
C LEU A 23 0.85 19.12 -6.16
N ALA A 24 0.59 19.97 -7.15
CA ALA A 24 0.38 19.55 -8.53
C ALA A 24 1.62 18.89 -9.12
N ASP A 25 2.82 19.44 -8.83
CA ASP A 25 4.10 18.87 -9.25
C ASP A 25 4.32 17.48 -8.64
N LEU A 26 4.06 17.29 -7.33
CA LEU A 26 4.16 15.98 -6.68
C LEU A 26 3.19 14.95 -7.29
N ILE A 27 1.96 15.36 -7.59
CA ILE A 27 0.97 14.49 -8.24
C ILE A 27 1.44 14.12 -9.65
N HIS A 28 2.02 15.07 -10.40
CA HIS A 28 2.59 14.79 -11.71
C HIS A 28 3.76 13.81 -11.63
N GLU A 29 4.70 14.02 -10.71
CA GLU A 29 5.83 13.14 -10.46
C GLU A 29 5.36 11.72 -10.10
N PHE A 30 4.41 11.61 -9.18
CA PHE A 30 3.81 10.32 -8.81
C PHE A 30 3.20 9.64 -10.04
N ASN A 31 2.42 10.36 -10.84
CA ASN A 31 1.78 9.86 -12.05
C ASN A 31 2.79 9.40 -13.11
N GLU A 32 3.89 10.12 -13.30
CA GLU A 32 4.98 9.67 -14.18
C GLU A 32 5.64 8.39 -13.69
N GLY A 33 5.82 8.25 -12.36
CA GLY A 33 6.33 7.02 -11.74
C GLY A 33 7.78 6.69 -12.09
N LYS A 34 8.62 7.71 -12.34
CA LYS A 34 10.03 7.55 -12.75
C LYS A 34 11.03 7.86 -11.64
N SER A 35 10.63 8.64 -10.63
CA SER A 35 11.48 8.93 -9.47
C SER A 35 11.47 7.77 -8.48
N ALA A 36 12.51 7.69 -7.64
CA ALA A 36 12.57 6.69 -6.59
C ALA A 36 11.46 6.90 -5.55
N GLU A 37 11.15 8.17 -5.25
CA GLU A 37 10.08 8.60 -4.36
C GLU A 37 8.71 8.16 -4.89
N ALA A 38 8.44 8.34 -6.19
CA ALA A 38 7.20 7.89 -6.82
C ALA A 38 7.09 6.37 -6.84
N GLU A 39 8.17 5.63 -7.12
CA GLU A 39 8.16 4.16 -7.04
C GLU A 39 7.88 3.68 -5.62
N LEU A 40 8.50 4.28 -4.61
CA LEU A 40 8.30 3.95 -3.21
C LEU A 40 6.86 4.26 -2.75
N ALA A 41 6.32 5.42 -3.13
CA ALA A 41 4.95 5.79 -2.82
C ALA A 41 3.94 4.83 -3.46
N ARG A 42 4.17 4.43 -4.72
CA ARG A 42 3.33 3.43 -5.41
C ARG A 42 3.40 2.06 -4.75
N ASP A 43 4.59 1.63 -4.34
CA ASP A 43 4.75 0.39 -3.58
C ASP A 43 4.01 0.46 -2.24
N ALA A 44 4.08 1.59 -1.53
CA ALA A 44 3.36 1.80 -0.27
C ALA A 44 1.84 1.67 -0.46
N ASP A 45 1.28 2.25 -1.52
CA ASP A 45 -0.14 2.09 -1.85
C ASP A 45 -0.52 0.62 -2.10
N GLN A 46 0.31 -0.11 -2.86
CA GLN A 46 0.06 -1.54 -3.10
C GLN A 46 0.17 -2.36 -1.83
N LEU A 47 1.15 -2.07 -0.96
CA LEU A 47 1.32 -2.75 0.32
C LEU A 47 0.15 -2.51 1.27
N SER A 48 -0.41 -1.29 1.28
CA SER A 48 -1.63 -0.98 2.03
C SER A 48 -2.79 -1.88 1.59
N LEU A 49 -2.96 -2.05 0.27
CA LEU A 49 -3.98 -2.96 -0.26
C LEU A 49 -3.68 -4.43 0.05
N VAL A 50 -2.41 -4.86 -0.01
CA VAL A 50 -2.01 -6.22 0.38
C VAL A 50 -2.39 -6.52 1.82
N LEU A 51 -2.19 -5.58 2.75
CA LEU A 51 -2.58 -5.73 4.15
C LEU A 51 -4.09 -5.95 4.30
N GLU A 52 -4.91 -5.13 3.61
CA GLU A 52 -6.37 -5.27 3.65
C GLU A 52 -6.84 -6.61 3.07
N LEU A 53 -6.29 -7.02 1.92
CA LEU A 53 -6.61 -8.31 1.31
C LEU A 53 -6.20 -9.48 2.23
N LYS A 54 -5.03 -9.38 2.89
CA LYS A 54 -4.55 -10.39 3.82
C LYS A 54 -5.45 -10.49 5.05
N SER A 55 -5.85 -9.37 5.65
CA SER A 55 -6.77 -9.38 6.79
C SER A 55 -8.10 -10.05 6.44
N LEU A 56 -8.66 -9.77 5.24
CA LEU A 56 -9.86 -10.44 4.76
C LEU A 56 -9.67 -11.95 4.56
N ILE A 57 -8.50 -12.38 4.06
CA ILE A 57 -8.18 -13.82 3.90
C ILE A 57 -8.06 -14.49 5.27
N ASP A 58 -7.41 -13.85 6.23
CA ASP A 58 -7.20 -14.39 7.57
C ASP A 58 -8.52 -14.63 8.32
N ILE A 59 -9.53 -13.79 8.09
CA ILE A 59 -10.88 -13.99 8.64
C ILE A 59 -11.77 -14.93 7.80
N GLY A 60 -11.25 -15.50 6.71
CA GLY A 60 -11.85 -16.58 5.94
C GLY A 60 -12.48 -16.22 4.59
N TYR A 61 -12.34 -14.98 4.11
CA TYR A 61 -12.83 -14.60 2.77
C TYR A 61 -11.87 -15.10 1.67
N LYS A 62 -12.42 -15.77 0.65
CA LYS A 62 -11.64 -16.33 -0.47
C LYS A 62 -11.53 -15.42 -1.69
N VAL A 63 -12.44 -14.46 -1.84
CA VAL A 63 -12.44 -13.54 -2.99
C VAL A 63 -11.15 -12.73 -3.14
N PRO A 64 -10.53 -12.22 -2.05
CA PRO A 64 -9.27 -11.46 -2.12
C PRO A 64 -8.10 -12.22 -2.75
N GLU A 65 -8.07 -13.55 -2.63
CA GLU A 65 -7.00 -14.40 -3.19
C GLU A 65 -6.86 -14.25 -4.72
N LYS A 66 -7.96 -13.93 -5.42
CA LYS A 66 -7.92 -13.68 -6.87
C LYS A 66 -7.23 -12.37 -7.22
N TRP A 67 -7.29 -11.38 -6.33
CA TRP A 67 -6.75 -10.05 -6.55
C TRP A 67 -5.29 -9.94 -6.12
N LEU A 68 -4.93 -10.67 -5.06
CA LEU A 68 -3.63 -10.57 -4.42
C LEU A 68 -2.44 -10.72 -5.38
N PRO A 69 -2.39 -11.69 -6.32
CA PRO A 69 -1.27 -11.80 -7.27
C PRO A 69 -1.07 -10.53 -8.12
N PHE A 70 -2.18 -9.92 -8.58
CA PHE A 70 -2.12 -8.72 -9.41
C PHE A 70 -1.61 -7.49 -8.65
N VAL A 71 -1.87 -7.41 -7.34
CA VAL A 71 -1.34 -6.33 -6.49
C VAL A 71 0.14 -6.54 -6.22
N LEU A 72 0.57 -7.78 -5.96
CA LEU A 72 1.98 -8.11 -5.76
C LEU A 72 2.82 -7.85 -7.02
N ASP A 73 2.30 -8.15 -8.21
CA ASP A 73 2.99 -7.91 -9.49
C ASP A 73 3.24 -6.42 -9.78
N ARG A 74 2.46 -5.53 -9.15
CA ARG A 74 2.63 -4.08 -9.30
C ARG A 74 3.79 -3.52 -8.49
N LEU A 75 4.27 -4.25 -7.47
CA LEU A 75 5.41 -3.83 -6.67
C LEU A 75 6.68 -3.74 -7.53
N LYS A 76 7.35 -2.59 -7.47
CA LYS A 76 8.54 -2.28 -8.27
C LYS A 76 9.81 -2.53 -7.47
N THR A 77 9.86 -2.05 -6.24
CA THR A 77 11.10 -2.03 -5.46
C THR A 77 11.39 -3.39 -4.83
N LYS A 78 12.68 -3.67 -4.62
CA LYS A 78 13.12 -4.88 -3.89
C LYS A 78 12.61 -4.86 -2.45
N THR A 79 12.54 -3.68 -1.83
CA THR A 79 12.07 -3.50 -0.46
C THR A 79 10.58 -3.77 -0.35
N GLY A 80 9.77 -3.21 -1.26
CA GLY A 80 8.33 -3.46 -1.31
C GLY A 80 8.00 -4.93 -1.46
N LYS A 81 8.69 -5.64 -2.38
CA LYS A 81 8.53 -7.10 -2.56
C LYS A 81 8.84 -7.88 -1.27
N LYS A 82 10.01 -7.62 -0.66
CA LYS A 82 10.39 -8.26 0.62
C LYS A 82 9.37 -8.00 1.73
N LEU A 83 8.87 -6.78 1.83
CA LEU A 83 7.87 -6.42 2.84
C LEU A 83 6.55 -7.16 2.61
N SER A 84 6.12 -7.28 1.34
CA SER A 84 4.91 -8.04 1.00
C SER A 84 5.04 -9.52 1.34
N GLU A 85 6.22 -10.13 1.13
CA GLU A 85 6.47 -11.52 1.54
C GLU A 85 6.39 -11.70 3.06
N SER A 86 6.90 -10.72 3.84
CA SER A 86 6.78 -10.73 5.29
C SER A 86 5.32 -10.61 5.73
N ILE A 87 4.56 -9.68 5.16
CA ILE A 87 3.12 -9.50 5.46
C ILE A 87 2.34 -10.80 5.23
N LEU A 88 2.58 -11.48 4.11
CA LEU A 88 1.84 -12.70 3.77
C LEU A 88 2.18 -13.90 4.66
N LYS A 89 3.39 -13.94 5.24
CA LYS A 89 3.83 -15.00 6.16
C LYS A 89 3.41 -14.75 7.61
N THR A 90 3.04 -13.53 7.95
CA THR A 90 2.65 -13.14 9.31
C THR A 90 1.12 -13.19 9.44
N THR A 91 0.63 -13.75 10.54
CA THR A 91 -0.79 -13.67 10.91
C THR A 91 -1.02 -12.40 11.74
N GLU A 92 -2.17 -11.76 11.58
CA GLU A 92 -2.50 -10.48 12.23
C GLU A 92 -2.44 -10.56 13.76
N ASP A 93 -2.70 -11.73 14.34
CA ASP A 93 -2.71 -12.02 15.77
C ASP A 93 -1.35 -12.48 16.33
N SER A 94 -0.34 -12.68 15.48
CA SER A 94 0.95 -13.24 15.88
C SER A 94 1.67 -12.42 16.96
N TRP A 95 1.47 -11.09 16.98
CA TRP A 95 2.03 -10.22 18.01
C TRP A 95 1.38 -10.48 19.38
N TRP A 96 0.07 -10.71 19.43
CA TRP A 96 -0.68 -10.98 20.66
C TRP A 96 -0.26 -12.30 21.30
N PHE A 97 -0.07 -13.35 20.47
CA PHE A 97 0.33 -14.67 20.96
C PHE A 97 1.81 -14.77 21.34
N LYS A 98 2.69 -13.96 20.73
CA LYS A 98 4.10 -13.89 21.15
C LYS A 98 4.23 -13.44 22.61
N ASP A 99 3.50 -12.38 22.98
CA ASP A 99 3.57 -11.84 24.33
C ASP A 99 2.91 -12.80 25.34
N TYR A 100 1.83 -13.48 24.95
CA TYR A 100 1.14 -14.44 25.83
C TYR A 100 2.01 -15.67 26.16
N VAL A 101 2.74 -16.21 25.19
CA VAL A 101 3.64 -17.35 25.38
C VAL A 101 4.83 -16.96 26.27
N ASP A 102 5.45 -15.79 26.03
CA ASP A 102 6.58 -15.28 26.82
C ASP A 102 6.20 -15.02 28.29
N ILE A 103 4.97 -14.54 28.56
CA ILE A 103 4.45 -14.39 29.94
C ILE A 103 4.24 -15.76 30.61
N SER A 104 3.79 -16.77 29.88
CA SER A 104 3.56 -18.12 30.45
C SER A 104 4.87 -18.83 30.83
N GLU A 105 5.96 -18.60 30.08
CA GLU A 105 7.27 -19.19 30.36
C GLU A 105 7.99 -18.53 31.55
N ARG A 106 7.72 -17.26 31.85
CA ARG A 106 8.28 -16.56 33.02
C ARG A 106 7.62 -16.90 34.36
N ASN A 107 6.43 -17.46 34.32
CA ASN A 107 5.63 -17.80 35.50
C ASN A 107 5.70 -19.29 35.87
N ASN A 108 6.56 -20.06 35.22
CA ASN A 108 6.86 -21.48 35.46
C ASN A 108 8.31 -21.64 35.94
#